data_AF-A0A1C5S5B0-F1
#
_entry.id   AF-A0A1C5S5B0-F1
#
_cell.length_a   1.000
_cell.length_b   1.000
_cell.length_c   1.000
_cell.angle_alpha   90.00
_cell.angle_beta   90.00
_cell.angle_gamma   90.00
#
_symmetry.space_group_name_H-M   'P 1'
#
loop_
_entity.id
_entity.type
_entity.pdbx_description
1 polymer ?
#
loop_
_entity_poly.entity_id
_entity_poly.type
_entity_poly.pdbx_seq_one_letter_code
_entity_poly.pdbx_strand_id
1 'polypeptide(L)' 'MVAEAVQHKMKNHIGKAGVKRIRVHDLRHSHVAYLIHQGVEPLMIKERLGHKDIKITLNTYGHLYPNEQKKLAEMLNTKK' A
#
# COMPACT_ATOMS: atom_id res chain seq x y z
N MET A 1 17.97 12.55 -12.74
CA MET A 1 17.39 12.63 -11.36
C MET A 1 17.70 11.35 -10.57
N VAL A 2 17.78 11.39 -9.23
CA VAL A 2 18.10 10.21 -8.38
C VAL A 2 17.20 9.00 -8.69
N ALA A 3 15.91 9.24 -8.96
CA ALA A 3 14.96 8.17 -9.30
C ALA A 3 15.35 7.37 -10.55
N GLU A 4 15.92 8.01 -11.57
CA GLU A 4 16.33 7.36 -12.83
C GLU A 4 17.56 6.46 -12.63
N ALA A 5 18.52 6.92 -11.82
CA ALA A 5 19.71 6.14 -11.47
C ALA A 5 19.33 4.88 -10.67
N VAL A 6 18.38 5.00 -9.74
CA VAL A 6 17.85 3.86 -8.98
C VAL A 6 17.06 2.93 -9.89
N GLN A 7 16.21 3.44 -10.78
CA GLN A 7 15.49 2.64 -11.77
C GLN A 7 16.46 1.81 -12.64
N HIS A 8 17.55 2.44 -13.11
CA HIS A 8 18.54 1.78 -13.95
C HIS A 8 19.21 0.61 -13.22
N LYS A 9 19.69 0.82 -11.99
CA LYS A 9 20.27 -0.28 -11.19
C LYS A 9 19.25 -1.38 -10.91
N MET A 10 18.01 -1.00 -10.57
CA MET A 10 16.95 -1.96 -10.26
C MET A 10 16.62 -2.87 -11.45
N LYS A 11 16.64 -2.34 -12.68
CA LYS A 11 16.46 -3.13 -13.91
C LYS A 11 17.46 -4.30 -14.00
N ASN A 12 18.72 -4.06 -13.68
CA ASN A 12 19.76 -5.09 -13.72
C ASN A 12 19.54 -6.17 -12.64
N HIS A 13 19.12 -5.76 -11.45
CA HIS A 13 18.83 -6.69 -10.36
C HIS A 13 17.56 -7.51 -10.59
N ILE A 14 16.54 -6.93 -11.22
CA ILE A 14 15.32 -7.64 -11.62
C ILE A 14 15.66 -8.84 -12.52
N GLY A 15 16.53 -8.65 -13.51
CA GLY A 15 16.97 -9.74 -14.40
C GLY A 15 17.71 -10.85 -13.65
N LYS A 16 18.53 -10.50 -12.65
CA LYS A 16 19.22 -11.48 -11.80
C LYS A 16 18.27 -12.25 -10.87
N ALA A 17 17.23 -11.58 -10.37
CA ALA A 17 16.24 -12.18 -9.47
C ALA A 17 15.17 -13.01 -10.20
N GLY A 18 15.11 -12.96 -11.53
CA GLY A 18 14.11 -13.70 -12.32
C GLY A 18 12.67 -13.21 -12.12
N VAL A 19 12.48 -11.99 -11.62
CA VAL A 19 11.14 -11.42 -11.39
C VAL A 19 10.70 -10.57 -12.58
N LYS A 20 9.38 -10.33 -12.68
CA LYS A 20 8.82 -9.42 -13.67
C LYS A 20 9.42 -8.02 -13.52
N ARG A 21 9.35 -7.21 -14.58
CA ARG A 21 9.78 -5.81 -14.53
C ARG A 21 8.96 -5.04 -13.48
N ILE A 22 9.65 -4.41 -12.55
CA ILE A 22 9.09 -3.57 -11.47
C ILE A 22 9.65 -2.16 -11.64
N ARG A 23 8.85 -1.13 -11.42
CA ARG A 23 9.28 0.28 -11.37
C ARG A 23 9.56 0.66 -9.93
N VAL A 24 10.42 1.65 -9.70
CA VAL A 24 10.75 2.09 -8.32
C VAL A 24 9.51 2.56 -7.57
N HIS A 25 8.54 3.16 -8.26
CA HIS A 25 7.27 3.57 -7.66
C HIS A 25 6.40 2.38 -7.21
N ASP A 26 6.54 1.21 -7.85
CA ASP A 26 5.77 0.03 -7.46
C ASP A 26 6.19 -0.49 -6.08
N LEU A 27 7.42 -0.21 -5.62
CA LEU A 27 7.86 -0.48 -4.25
C LEU A 27 7.02 0.28 -3.22
N ARG A 28 6.60 1.52 -3.55
CA ARG A 28 5.69 2.29 -2.70
C ARG A 28 4.32 1.63 -2.63
N HIS A 29 3.81 1.12 -3.75
CA HIS A 29 2.55 0.38 -3.75
C HIS A 29 2.64 -0.90 -2.91
N SER A 30 3.72 -1.68 -3.04
CA SER A 30 3.96 -2.87 -2.21
C SER A 30 4.04 -2.53 -0.73
N HIS A 31 4.73 -1.45 -0.36
CA HIS A 31 4.82 -1.00 1.03
C HIS A 31 3.43 -0.65 1.60
N VAL A 32 2.60 0.06 0.85
CA VAL A 32 1.24 0.41 1.29
C VAL A 32 0.35 -0.81 1.40
N ALA A 33 0.37 -1.71 0.40
CA ALA A 33 -0.39 -2.95 0.44
C ALA A 33 -0.02 -3.80 1.67
N TYR A 34 1.27 -3.86 2.00
CA TYR A 34 1.75 -4.55 3.20
C TYR A 34 1.21 -3.90 4.50
N LEU A 35 1.27 -2.57 4.61
CA LEU A 35 0.74 -1.86 5.79
C LEU A 35 -0.77 -2.07 5.98
N ILE A 36 -1.53 -2.04 4.89
CA ILE A 36 -2.99 -2.32 4.92
C ILE A 36 -3.24 -3.75 5.38
N HIS A 37 -2.47 -4.72 4.86
CA HIS A 37 -2.59 -6.12 5.29
C HIS A 37 -2.27 -6.32 6.78
N GLN A 38 -1.33 -5.54 7.32
CA GLN A 38 -1.01 -5.54 8.76
C GLN A 38 -2.06 -4.81 9.62
N GLY A 39 -3.13 -4.26 9.01
CA GLY A 39 -4.19 -3.55 9.73
C GLY A 39 -3.81 -2.14 10.19
N VAL A 40 -2.79 -1.53 9.57
CA VAL A 40 -2.40 -0.14 9.90
C VAL A 40 -3.49 0.82 9.42
N GLU A 41 -3.85 1.77 10.27
CA GLU A 41 -4.92 2.72 9.96
C GLU A 41 -4.61 3.59 8.73
N PRO A 42 -5.62 3.90 7.90
CA PRO A 42 -5.46 4.72 6.70
C PRO A 42 -4.83 6.09 6.95
N LEU A 43 -5.10 6.70 8.10
CA LEU A 43 -4.58 8.01 8.47
C LEU A 43 -3.06 7.96 8.74
N MET A 44 -2.59 6.95 9.47
CA MET A 44 -1.16 6.70 9.67
C MET A 44 -0.44 6.43 8.35
N ILE A 45 -1.08 5.67 7.45
CA ILE A 45 -0.54 5.43 6.11
C ILE A 45 -0.45 6.75 5.33
N LYS A 46 -1.48 7.61 5.36
CA LYS A 46 -1.45 8.93 4.71
C LYS A 46 -0.26 9.77 5.18
N GLU A 47 -0.06 9.86 6.50
CA GLU A 47 1.04 10.62 7.10
C GLU A 47 2.40 10.06 6.70
N ARG A 48 2.57 8.73 6.78
CA ARG A 48 3.80 8.05 6.36
C ARG A 48 4.12 8.25 4.89
N LEU A 49 3.09 8.39 4.05
CA LEU A 49 3.22 8.68 2.63
C LEU A 49 3.44 10.17 2.33
N GLY A 50 3.21 11.06 3.30
CA GLY A 50 3.27 12.51 3.11
C GLY A 50 2.14 13.05 2.22
N HIS A 51 1.00 12.35 2.13
CA HIS A 51 -0.14 12.82 1.36
C HIS A 51 -0.87 13.93 2.13
N LYS A 52 -1.14 15.05 1.46
CA LYS A 52 -1.86 16.18 2.06
C LYS A 52 -3.29 15.79 2.44
N ASP A 53 -3.97 15.07 1.54
CA ASP A 53 -5.34 14.60 1.72
C ASP A 53 -5.40 13.07 1.79
N ILE A 54 -6.19 12.55 2.73
CA ILE A 54 -6.46 11.12 2.89
C ILE A 54 -7.15 10.52 1.66
N LYS A 55 -7.93 11.32 0.92
CA LYS A 55 -8.58 10.91 -0.33
C LYS A 55 -7.58 10.39 -1.35
N ILE A 56 -6.36 10.92 -1.41
CA ILE A 56 -5.31 10.43 -2.33
C ILE A 56 -4.98 8.97 -1.99
N THR A 57 -4.80 8.67 -0.71
CA THR A 57 -4.51 7.31 -0.23
C THR A 57 -5.70 6.39 -0.48
N LEU A 58 -6.91 6.81 -0.13
CA LEU A 58 -8.11 5.98 -0.27
C LEU A 58 -8.52 5.75 -1.73
N ASN A 59 -8.38 6.73 -2.61
CA ASN A 59 -8.64 6.55 -4.04
C ASN A 59 -7.65 5.56 -4.67
N THR A 60 -6.40 5.55 -4.19
CA THR A 60 -5.37 4.65 -4.75
C THR A 60 -5.47 3.24 -4.17
N TYR A 61 -5.70 3.11 -2.87
CA TYR A 61 -5.56 1.83 -2.14
C TYR A 61 -6.84 1.35 -1.46
N GLY A 62 -7.96 2.07 -1.59
CA GLY A 62 -9.24 1.78 -0.93
C GLY A 62 -9.73 0.35 -1.16
N HIS A 63 -9.50 -0.18 -2.36
CA HIS A 63 -9.86 -1.54 -2.76
C HIS A 63 -9.09 -2.65 -2.02
N LEU A 64 -8.00 -2.33 -1.33
CA LEU A 64 -7.21 -3.29 -0.55
C LEU A 64 -7.74 -3.44 0.88
N TYR A 65 -8.60 -2.53 1.35
CA TYR A 65 -9.15 -2.62 2.69
C TYR A 65 -10.22 -3.71 2.77
N PRO A 66 -10.21 -4.52 3.84
CA PRO A 66 -11.24 -5.53 4.05
C PRO A 66 -12.61 -4.86 4.23
N ASN A 67 -13.68 -5.58 3.85
CA ASN A 67 -15.03 -5.10 4.10
C ASN A 67 -15.33 -5.16 5.60
N GLU A 68 -15.14 -4.03 6.28
CA GLU A 68 -15.34 -3.92 7.72
C GLU A 68 -16.82 -3.96 8.14
N GLN A 69 -17.78 -3.80 7.21
CA GLN A 69 -19.20 -3.86 7.56
C GLN A 69 -19.62 -5.21 8.13
N LYS A 70 -19.05 -6.31 7.60
CA LYS A 70 -19.34 -7.66 8.13
C LYS A 70 -18.79 -7.82 9.55
N LYS A 71 -17.55 -7.40 9.77
CA LYS A 71 -16.89 -7.44 11.08
C LYS A 71 -17.61 -6.57 12.11
N LEU A 72 -18.09 -5.40 11.69
CA LEU A 72 -18.89 -4.50 12.51
C LEU A 72 -20.24 -5.12 12.88
N ALA A 73 -20.94 -5.74 11.91
CA ALA A 73 -22.21 -6.42 12.16
C ALA A 73 -22.04 -7.58 13.15
N GLU A 74 -20.97 -8.37 13.02
CA GLU A 74 -20.62 -9.43 13.97
C GLU A 74 -20.37 -8.87 15.38
N MET A 75 -19.56 -7.81 15.52
CA MET A 75 -19.29 -7.14 16.80
C MET A 75 -20.55 -6.60 17.49
N LEU A 76 -21.48 -6.02 16.72
CA LEU A 76 -22.73 -5.48 17.26
C LEU A 76 -23.68 -6.59 17.73
N ASN A 77 -23.72 -7.72 17.01
CA ASN A 77 -24.53 -8.89 17.41
C ASN A 77 -24.00 -9.58 18.67
N THR A 78 -22.70 -9.53 18.95
CA THR A 78 -22.12 -10.16 20.15
C THR A 78 -22.36 -9.38 21.44
N LYS A 79 -22.85 -8.13 21.36
CA LYS A 79 -23.15 -7.28 22.51
C LYS A 79 -24.63 -7.33 22.94
N LYS A 80 -25.41 -8.27 22.40
CA LYS A 80 -26.74 -8.63 22.90
C LYS A 80 -26.66 -9.89 23.75
#